data_AF-A0A535UYL3-F1
#
_entry.id   AF-A0A535UYL3-F1
#
_cell.length_a   1.000
_cell.length_b   1.000
_cell.length_c   1.000
_cell.angle_alpha   90.00
_cell.angle_beta   90.00
_cell.angle_gamma   90.00
#
_symmetry.space_group_name_H-M   'P 1'
#
loop_
_entity.id
_entity.type
_entity.pdbx_description
1 polymer ?
#
loop_
_entity_poly.entity_id
_entity_poly.type
_entity_poly.pdbx_seq_one_letter_code
_entity_poly.pdbx_strand_id
1 'polypeptide(L)'
;MRTQPRLRTAAAVVALIAGSFALALVGQWGRVGAASGGGATISVQTMDSCHQIKGQAEYALSGGGVSMTAATPAGSGTGSGSGCPVPTGSCSSGPCAVFSGVPDGTYRIVTTKTPPPNASNPEGYAPCEGGSACRSQVADLTVSGGSVSATVTNVYPDQKVTTFHFSGSSGDPIVFHDFGLAAPGSNGAQCDGDSDADDHSTGSPSSDCAFTPESAESSACQPFPWSCTMGSGGAGSPPPPPATRRLTVGVPATVGAFAATPVTVTAMNGTAVDPTYTGTVTLTDSGDPLAELPPAYTFTSTDKGVHVFNVTFRKTGAVTLSASVKGRSNGSGGSGPLTVGNDDASFVEDLYHDILGRLGADAEVAYWAGQLAHGEPRQAVAAFFSTSQEVYGRNVDADYQKLIGHAADPGGRAYWVSALGGGGYDEQLLASLGGTSVYYAGHGGGTDKGFITALYRDLLGRTPTAAELNGWLAGGPITDRAAVARVVAFSHEHHLAVLYLGRPAETAGAGYWATQLDQGTRDEVGVATFTSSNEYYGKPVTY
;
A
#
# COMPACT_ATOMS: atom_id res chain seq x y z
N MET A 1 4.15 -29.02 -76.73
CA MET A 1 5.51 -28.71 -77.24
C MET A 1 6.30 -28.11 -76.08
N ARG A 2 7.23 -28.85 -75.45
CA ARG A 2 8.70 -28.66 -75.56
C ARG A 2 9.07 -27.16 -75.45
N THR A 3 9.83 -26.64 -74.49
CA THR A 3 11.05 -27.13 -73.81
C THR A 3 11.50 -26.09 -72.77
N GLN A 4 11.96 -26.53 -71.60
CA GLN A 4 12.91 -25.82 -70.71
C GLN A 4 14.31 -25.77 -71.40
N PRO A 5 15.25 -24.83 -71.10
CA PRO A 5 16.09 -24.95 -69.87
C PRO A 5 16.82 -23.69 -69.29
N ARG A 6 17.04 -23.74 -67.96
CA ARG A 6 18.33 -23.59 -67.20
C ARG A 6 19.12 -22.26 -67.09
N LEU A 7 19.29 -21.85 -65.82
CA LEU A 7 20.54 -21.73 -65.01
C LEU A 7 21.13 -20.35 -64.58
N ARG A 8 21.27 -20.22 -63.23
CA ARG A 8 22.24 -19.50 -62.36
C ARG A 8 22.11 -17.97 -62.26
N THR A 9 22.07 -17.36 -61.06
CA THR A 9 23.14 -17.31 -60.04
C THR A 9 22.60 -16.94 -58.64
N ALA A 10 23.44 -17.12 -57.62
CA ALA A 10 23.21 -17.26 -56.17
C ALA A 10 23.00 -15.97 -55.31
N ALA A 11 22.64 -16.23 -54.03
CA ALA A 11 22.78 -15.43 -52.78
C ALA A 11 21.71 -14.35 -52.51
N ALA A 12 21.13 -14.12 -51.33
CA ALA A 12 21.30 -14.59 -49.94
C ALA A 12 19.97 -14.33 -49.16
N VAL A 13 19.43 -15.27 -48.37
CA VAL A 13 19.47 -15.38 -46.88
C VAL A 13 18.43 -14.49 -46.12
N VAL A 14 17.43 -15.19 -45.55
CA VAL A 14 16.72 -15.02 -44.25
C VAL A 14 15.61 -13.96 -44.12
N ALA A 15 14.35 -14.43 -43.99
CA ALA A 15 13.56 -14.37 -42.73
C ALA A 15 12.11 -14.86 -42.90
N LEU A 16 11.83 -15.98 -42.23
CA LEU A 16 10.61 -16.46 -41.55
C LEU A 16 9.18 -16.25 -42.11
N ILE A 17 8.49 -17.39 -42.07
CA ILE A 17 7.20 -17.76 -42.62
C ILE A 17 6.06 -17.35 -41.68
N ALA A 18 5.05 -16.69 -42.24
CA ALA A 18 3.69 -16.64 -41.71
C ALA A 18 2.98 -17.97 -42.02
N GLY A 19 2.23 -18.53 -41.06
CA GLY A 19 1.46 -19.76 -41.32
C GLY A 19 0.64 -20.26 -40.14
N SER A 20 -0.65 -19.90 -40.18
CA SER A 20 -1.81 -20.40 -39.46
C SER A 20 -1.80 -21.87 -39.03
N PHE A 21 -2.39 -22.18 -37.87
CA PHE A 21 -3.17 -23.41 -37.68
C PHE A 21 -4.25 -23.22 -36.59
N ALA A 22 -5.51 -23.19 -37.03
CA ALA A 22 -6.66 -23.46 -36.18
C ALA A 22 -6.91 -24.98 -36.20
N LEU A 23 -7.10 -25.58 -35.02
CA LEU A 23 -7.73 -26.90 -34.91
C LEU A 23 -8.60 -26.95 -33.67
N ALA A 24 -9.90 -27.13 -33.90
CA ALA A 24 -10.91 -27.33 -32.89
C ALA A 24 -10.82 -28.73 -32.28
N LEU A 25 -10.92 -28.82 -30.95
CA LEU A 25 -11.24 -30.04 -30.22
C LEU A 25 -12.25 -29.69 -29.11
N VAL A 26 -13.52 -29.97 -29.41
CA VAL A 26 -14.59 -30.07 -28.41
C VAL A 26 -14.45 -31.45 -27.78
N GLY A 27 -14.17 -31.50 -26.47
CA GLY A 27 -13.94 -32.74 -25.75
C GLY A 27 -14.27 -32.62 -24.26
N GLN A 28 -15.55 -32.84 -23.94
CA GLN A 28 -16.01 -33.63 -22.80
C GLN A 28 -15.49 -33.25 -21.39
N TRP A 29 -16.22 -32.32 -20.75
CA TRP A 29 -16.09 -32.07 -19.31
C TRP A 29 -16.70 -33.24 -18.55
N GLY A 30 -15.84 -34.16 -18.09
CA GLY A 30 -16.18 -35.08 -17.02
C GLY A 30 -16.52 -34.28 -15.76
N ARG A 31 -17.75 -34.43 -15.27
CA ARG A 31 -18.15 -33.97 -13.93
C ARG A 31 -17.28 -34.69 -12.90
N VAL A 32 -16.28 -34.02 -12.36
CA VAL A 32 -15.68 -34.40 -11.08
C VAL A 32 -16.70 -34.02 -10.01
N GLY A 33 -17.09 -35.00 -9.21
CA GLY A 33 -18.16 -34.89 -8.22
C GLY A 33 -17.93 -33.74 -7.25
N ALA A 34 -19.01 -33.00 -6.97
CA ALA A 34 -19.10 -32.11 -5.83
C ALA A 34 -18.92 -32.94 -4.55
N ALA A 35 -17.77 -32.82 -3.91
CA ALA A 35 -17.63 -33.22 -2.52
C ALA A 35 -18.41 -32.22 -1.66
N SER A 36 -19.47 -32.69 -1.04
CA SER A 36 -20.19 -31.98 0.02
C SER A 36 -19.32 -31.90 1.27
N GLY A 37 -18.59 -30.80 1.45
CA GLY A 37 -17.92 -30.45 2.71
C GLY A 37 -18.46 -29.12 3.19
N GLY A 38 -19.15 -29.10 4.33
CA GLY A 38 -19.68 -27.88 4.93
C GLY A 38 -18.54 -26.95 5.33
N GLY A 39 -18.36 -25.86 4.60
CA GLY A 39 -17.40 -24.82 4.97
C GLY A 39 -17.88 -24.02 6.19
N ALA A 40 -16.95 -23.32 6.85
CA ALA A 40 -17.21 -22.51 8.02
C ALA A 40 -18.04 -21.26 7.68
N THR A 41 -18.72 -20.75 8.71
CA THR A 41 -19.39 -19.45 8.68
C THR A 41 -18.56 -18.46 9.50
N ILE A 42 -18.18 -17.34 8.91
CA ILE A 42 -17.35 -16.30 9.54
C ILE A 42 -18.19 -15.03 9.69
N SER A 43 -18.24 -14.47 10.90
CA SER A 43 -18.92 -13.21 11.23
C SER A 43 -17.91 -12.09 11.46
N VAL A 44 -18.19 -10.90 10.91
CA VAL A 44 -17.33 -9.72 10.99
C VAL A 44 -18.14 -8.48 11.38
N GLN A 45 -17.59 -7.61 12.23
CA GLN A 45 -18.18 -6.34 12.66
C GLN A 45 -17.19 -5.18 12.56
N THR A 46 -17.74 -3.97 12.40
CA THR A 46 -17.01 -2.72 12.62
C THR A 46 -17.48 -2.07 13.90
N MET A 47 -16.56 -1.55 14.71
CA MET A 47 -16.85 -0.80 15.93
C MET A 47 -16.08 0.51 15.94
N ASP A 48 -16.60 1.59 16.53
CA ASP A 48 -15.79 2.78 16.78
C ASP A 48 -14.87 2.62 18.00
N SER A 49 -13.98 3.60 18.20
CA SER A 49 -12.94 3.60 19.24
C SER A 49 -13.44 3.32 20.66
N CYS A 50 -14.71 3.56 20.97
CA CYS A 50 -15.17 3.59 22.35
C CYS A 50 -16.63 3.15 22.52
N HIS A 51 -17.11 2.16 21.76
CA HIS A 51 -18.22 1.22 22.09
C HIS A 51 -19.31 1.06 21.00
N GLN A 52 -19.37 1.84 19.93
CA GLN A 52 -20.50 1.70 18.99
C GLN A 52 -20.19 0.72 17.86
N ILE A 53 -21.05 -0.28 17.67
CA ILE A 53 -21.06 -1.13 16.49
C ILE A 53 -21.67 -0.37 15.32
N LYS A 54 -21.03 -0.41 14.14
CA LYS A 54 -21.44 0.31 12.93
C LYS A 54 -21.87 -0.66 11.82
N GLY A 55 -22.97 -0.34 11.16
CA GLY A 55 -23.44 -1.03 9.97
C GLY A 55 -22.89 -0.44 8.66
N GLN A 56 -23.23 -1.08 7.53
CA GLN A 56 -22.90 -0.65 6.16
C GLN A 56 -21.40 -0.62 5.79
N ALA A 57 -20.57 -1.38 6.50
CA ALA A 57 -19.22 -1.72 6.07
C ALA A 57 -19.25 -2.88 5.07
N GLU A 58 -18.31 -2.92 4.13
CA GLU A 58 -18.11 -4.03 3.19
C GLU A 58 -16.71 -4.62 3.34
N TYR A 59 -16.63 -5.94 3.17
CA TYR A 59 -15.43 -6.73 3.37
C TYR A 59 -15.17 -7.66 2.19
N ALA A 60 -13.90 -7.88 1.88
CA ALA A 60 -13.45 -8.90 0.95
C ALA A 60 -12.60 -9.94 1.68
N LEU A 61 -12.94 -11.22 1.48
CA LEU A 61 -12.17 -12.37 1.94
C LEU A 61 -11.43 -12.97 0.74
N SER A 62 -10.13 -13.22 0.90
CA SER A 62 -9.30 -13.87 -0.13
C SER A 62 -8.31 -14.86 0.49
N GLY A 63 -8.06 -15.96 -0.20
CA GLY A 63 -7.13 -17.02 0.26
C GLY A 63 -7.58 -18.40 -0.19
N GLY A 64 -6.67 -19.38 -0.25
CA GLY A 64 -7.02 -20.76 -0.62
C GLY A 64 -7.71 -20.94 -1.98
N GLY A 65 -7.55 -19.99 -2.91
CA GLY A 65 -8.25 -19.97 -4.20
C GLY A 65 -9.72 -19.51 -4.15
N VAL A 66 -10.18 -19.04 -2.98
CA VAL A 66 -11.53 -18.50 -2.74
C VAL A 66 -11.47 -16.98 -2.66
N SER A 67 -12.45 -16.33 -3.28
CA SER A 67 -12.70 -14.88 -3.17
C SER A 67 -14.19 -14.65 -2.92
N MET A 68 -14.51 -13.92 -1.85
CA MET A 68 -15.88 -13.64 -1.43
C MET A 68 -15.98 -12.21 -0.93
N THR A 69 -17.17 -11.61 -1.00
CA THR A 69 -17.49 -10.33 -0.38
C THR A 69 -18.69 -10.46 0.55
N ALA A 70 -18.71 -9.68 1.62
CA ALA A 70 -19.82 -9.61 2.56
C ALA A 70 -19.95 -8.19 3.12
N ALA A 71 -21.18 -7.79 3.49
CA ALA A 71 -21.47 -6.45 3.99
C ALA A 71 -22.26 -6.52 5.31
N THR A 72 -22.01 -5.59 6.23
CA THR A 72 -22.87 -5.41 7.41
C THR A 72 -24.17 -4.72 6.98
N PRO A 73 -25.35 -5.19 7.41
CA PRO A 73 -26.60 -4.48 7.20
C PRO A 73 -26.57 -3.07 7.83
N ALA A 74 -27.49 -2.20 7.39
CA ALA A 74 -27.69 -0.92 8.06
C ALA A 74 -28.17 -1.12 9.51
N GLY A 75 -27.65 -0.29 10.42
CA GLY A 75 -27.96 -0.36 11.85
C GLY A 75 -26.77 0.02 12.73
N SER A 76 -27.00 0.12 14.03
CA SER A 76 -25.98 0.37 15.04
C SER A 76 -26.21 -0.50 16.27
N GLY A 77 -25.20 -0.58 17.12
CA GLY A 77 -25.21 -1.41 18.32
C GLY A 77 -24.21 -0.94 19.36
N THR A 78 -24.13 -1.63 20.49
CA THR A 78 -23.13 -1.37 21.53
C THR A 78 -22.29 -2.62 21.80
N GLY A 79 -20.97 -2.42 21.82
CA GLY A 79 -19.99 -3.43 22.23
C GLY A 79 -19.85 -3.51 23.74
N SER A 80 -19.27 -4.61 24.22
CA SER A 80 -19.06 -4.89 25.64
C SER A 80 -17.57 -4.89 25.98
N GLY A 81 -17.15 -4.20 27.04
CA GLY A 81 -15.75 -4.16 27.49
C GLY A 81 -15.47 -2.93 28.35
N SER A 82 -14.26 -2.83 28.91
CA SER A 82 -13.79 -1.65 29.64
C SER A 82 -12.52 -1.11 28.99
N GLY A 83 -12.43 0.20 28.81
CA GLY A 83 -11.32 0.88 28.14
C GLY A 83 -11.53 1.02 26.63
N CYS A 84 -10.70 1.86 26.00
CA CYS A 84 -10.72 2.08 24.56
C CYS A 84 -9.37 1.68 23.92
N PRO A 85 -9.38 0.95 22.79
CA PRO A 85 -10.57 0.39 22.13
C PRO A 85 -11.12 -0.89 22.77
N VAL A 86 -12.39 -1.16 22.53
CA VAL A 86 -13.11 -2.31 23.08
C VAL A 86 -12.76 -3.58 22.30
N PRO A 87 -12.18 -4.61 22.93
CA PRO A 87 -11.68 -5.78 22.21
C PRO A 87 -12.77 -6.75 21.74
N THR A 88 -14.02 -6.61 22.17
CA THR A 88 -15.07 -7.62 21.94
C THR A 88 -16.38 -7.06 21.40
N GLY A 89 -16.94 -7.74 20.38
CA GLY A 89 -18.23 -7.44 19.75
C GLY A 89 -19.23 -8.60 19.85
N SER A 90 -20.42 -8.44 19.25
CA SER A 90 -21.43 -9.50 19.16
C SER A 90 -22.45 -9.23 18.06
N CYS A 91 -22.77 -10.25 17.24
CA CYS A 91 -23.82 -10.13 16.22
C CYS A 91 -25.23 -10.01 16.81
N SER A 92 -25.39 -10.27 18.11
CA SER A 92 -26.67 -10.09 18.80
C SER A 92 -26.89 -8.64 19.25
N SER A 93 -25.82 -7.86 19.43
CA SER A 93 -25.88 -6.47 19.88
C SER A 93 -25.75 -5.46 18.75
N GLY A 94 -25.47 -5.89 17.52
CA GLY A 94 -25.34 -5.03 16.34
C GLY A 94 -25.14 -5.80 15.04
N PRO A 95 -25.09 -5.11 13.88
CA PRO A 95 -25.01 -5.75 12.58
C PRO A 95 -23.68 -6.49 12.35
N CYS A 96 -23.73 -7.63 11.65
CA CYS A 96 -22.57 -8.42 11.20
C CYS A 96 -22.59 -8.67 9.69
N ALA A 97 -21.41 -8.68 9.07
CA ALA A 97 -21.20 -9.29 7.77
C ALA A 97 -20.94 -10.79 7.96
N VAL A 98 -21.43 -11.62 7.05
CA VAL A 98 -21.31 -13.09 7.17
C VAL A 98 -20.77 -13.69 5.88
N PHE A 99 -19.65 -14.39 5.98
CA PHE A 99 -19.13 -15.28 4.93
C PHE A 99 -19.59 -16.71 5.23
N SER A 100 -20.21 -17.39 4.28
CA SER A 100 -20.74 -18.75 4.48
C SER A 100 -20.06 -19.77 3.57
N GLY A 101 -19.79 -20.97 4.09
CA GLY A 101 -19.24 -22.06 3.28
C GLY A 101 -17.76 -21.87 2.95
N VAL A 102 -17.01 -21.18 3.81
CA VAL A 102 -15.56 -20.98 3.63
C VAL A 102 -14.83 -22.30 3.91
N PRO A 103 -14.12 -22.88 2.94
CA PRO A 103 -13.44 -24.17 3.15
C PRO A 103 -12.27 -24.05 4.12
N ASP A 104 -11.73 -25.17 4.59
CA ASP A 104 -10.51 -25.17 5.41
C ASP A 104 -9.34 -24.54 4.62
N GLY A 105 -8.57 -23.67 5.28
CA GLY A 105 -7.52 -22.89 4.64
C GLY A 105 -7.15 -21.63 5.41
N THR A 106 -6.19 -20.87 4.86
CA THR A 106 -5.77 -19.57 5.38
C THR A 106 -6.31 -18.46 4.48
N TYR A 107 -6.90 -17.45 5.11
CA TYR A 107 -7.57 -16.35 4.44
C TYR A 107 -7.21 -15.02 5.08
N ARG A 108 -7.31 -13.96 4.29
CA ARG A 108 -7.24 -12.56 4.73
C ARG A 108 -8.55 -11.87 4.43
N ILE A 109 -9.08 -11.16 5.43
CA ILE A 109 -10.22 -10.26 5.28
C ILE A 109 -9.70 -8.82 5.35
N VAL A 110 -10.16 -8.01 4.40
CA VAL A 110 -9.92 -6.56 4.33
C VAL A 110 -11.24 -5.82 4.23
N THR A 111 -11.30 -4.62 4.80
CA THR A 111 -12.44 -3.72 4.62
C THR A 111 -12.32 -3.04 3.26
N THR A 112 -13.33 -3.21 2.39
CA THR A 112 -13.39 -2.58 1.06
C THR A 112 -14.23 -1.31 1.05
N LYS A 113 -15.07 -1.12 2.07
CA LYS A 113 -15.87 0.09 2.28
C LYS A 113 -16.14 0.31 3.76
N THR A 114 -15.95 1.53 4.21
CA THR A 114 -16.18 1.91 5.62
C THR A 114 -17.66 2.24 5.87
N PRO A 115 -18.11 2.16 7.13
CA PRO A 115 -19.41 2.70 7.53
C PRO A 115 -19.58 4.19 7.11
N PRO A 116 -20.82 4.64 6.85
CA PRO A 116 -21.08 6.05 6.57
C PRO A 116 -20.84 6.94 7.80
N PRO A 117 -20.49 8.22 7.58
CA PRO A 117 -20.19 9.16 8.66
C PRO A 117 -21.38 9.43 9.57
N ASN A 118 -21.07 9.66 10.86
CA ASN A 118 -22.05 10.04 11.87
C ASN A 118 -22.58 11.47 11.61
N ALA A 119 -23.91 11.64 11.58
CA ALA A 119 -24.56 12.94 11.34
C ALA A 119 -24.23 14.01 12.40
N SER A 120 -23.74 13.62 13.58
CA SER A 120 -23.28 14.56 14.63
C SER A 120 -21.88 15.14 14.38
N ASN A 121 -21.17 14.69 13.33
CA ASN A 121 -19.86 15.20 12.94
C ASN A 121 -19.78 15.42 11.40
N PRO A 122 -20.24 16.58 10.89
CA PRO A 122 -20.31 16.86 9.46
C PRO A 122 -18.96 17.17 8.79
N GLU A 123 -17.90 17.44 9.56
CA GLU A 123 -16.55 17.73 9.01
C GLU A 123 -15.69 16.49 8.77
N GLY A 124 -16.22 15.31 9.07
CA GLY A 124 -15.60 14.05 8.69
C GLY A 124 -14.42 13.68 9.57
N TYR A 125 -14.24 12.38 9.70
CA TYR A 125 -13.05 11.71 10.17
C TYR A 125 -11.76 12.41 9.71
N ALA A 126 -10.70 12.38 10.53
CA ALA A 126 -9.38 12.84 10.11
C ALA A 126 -9.10 12.34 8.68
N PRO A 127 -8.71 13.21 7.75
CA PRO A 127 -8.44 12.81 6.38
C PRO A 127 -7.23 11.87 6.34
N CYS A 128 -7.49 10.58 6.54
CA CYS A 128 -6.96 9.57 5.66
C CYS A 128 -7.83 9.64 4.41
N GLU A 129 -7.25 9.71 3.21
CA GLU A 129 -8.02 9.60 1.96
C GLU A 129 -8.86 8.31 1.96
N GLY A 130 -10.10 8.38 2.49
CA GLY A 130 -11.14 7.36 2.44
C GLY A 130 -11.57 6.68 3.75
N GLY A 131 -11.89 7.40 4.83
CA GLY A 131 -12.75 6.92 5.94
C GLY A 131 -12.07 6.03 6.98
N SER A 132 -12.46 6.16 8.24
CA SER A 132 -11.74 5.68 9.42
C SER A 132 -11.76 4.17 9.69
N ALA A 133 -12.23 3.35 8.75
CA ALA A 133 -11.76 1.99 8.46
C ALA A 133 -10.37 1.99 7.82
N CYS A 134 -9.28 2.28 8.53
CA CYS A 134 -7.95 2.33 7.90
C CYS A 134 -7.74 1.11 6.99
N ARG A 135 -7.45 1.34 5.69
CA ARG A 135 -7.14 0.28 4.70
C ARG A 135 -5.94 -0.61 5.09
N SER A 136 -5.27 -0.28 6.19
CA SER A 136 -4.20 -1.03 6.84
C SER A 136 -4.68 -2.08 7.86
N GLN A 137 -5.97 -2.09 8.23
CA GLN A 137 -6.49 -3.15 9.10
C GLN A 137 -6.73 -4.40 8.27
N VAL A 138 -6.13 -5.49 8.72
CA VAL A 138 -6.28 -6.81 8.11
C VAL A 138 -6.65 -7.81 9.20
N ALA A 139 -7.52 -8.75 8.85
CA ALA A 139 -7.77 -9.93 9.67
C ALA A 139 -7.22 -11.16 8.95
N ASP A 140 -6.17 -11.74 9.52
CA ASP A 140 -5.62 -13.01 9.07
C ASP A 140 -6.28 -14.13 9.84
N LEU A 141 -6.88 -15.10 9.13
CA LEU A 141 -7.62 -16.17 9.77
C LEU A 141 -7.36 -17.54 9.16
N THR A 142 -7.47 -18.56 9.99
CA THR A 142 -7.39 -19.97 9.60
C THR A 142 -8.73 -20.63 9.86
N VAL A 143 -9.23 -21.35 8.86
CA VAL A 143 -10.39 -22.23 8.94
C VAL A 143 -9.90 -23.68 9.00
N SER A 144 -10.32 -24.42 10.03
CA SER A 144 -9.96 -25.82 10.21
C SER A 144 -11.09 -26.58 10.87
N GLY A 145 -11.62 -27.61 10.21
CA GLY A 145 -12.71 -28.44 10.73
C GLY A 145 -13.96 -27.63 11.06
N GLY A 146 -14.25 -26.58 10.27
CA GLY A 146 -15.38 -25.68 10.49
C GLY A 146 -15.19 -24.65 11.62
N SER A 147 -14.06 -24.66 12.32
CA SER A 147 -13.69 -23.66 13.33
C SER A 147 -12.84 -22.56 12.71
N VAL A 148 -12.96 -21.33 13.23
CA VAL A 148 -12.28 -20.14 12.74
C VAL A 148 -11.40 -19.57 13.86
N SER A 149 -10.18 -19.17 13.52
CA SER A 149 -9.31 -18.39 14.40
C SER A 149 -8.73 -17.25 13.59
N ALA A 150 -8.95 -16.02 14.06
CA ALA A 150 -8.56 -14.79 13.36
C ALA A 150 -7.69 -13.92 14.25
N THR A 151 -6.76 -13.20 13.63
CA THR A 151 -5.90 -12.20 14.23
C THR A 151 -6.11 -10.90 13.48
N VAL A 152 -6.62 -9.88 14.16
CA VAL A 152 -6.82 -8.55 13.58
C VAL A 152 -5.68 -7.65 14.02
N THR A 153 -5.02 -7.04 13.06
CA THR A 153 -3.99 -6.03 13.30
C THR A 153 -4.59 -4.65 13.11
N ASN A 154 -4.71 -3.90 14.20
CA ASN A 154 -5.18 -2.52 14.19
C ASN A 154 -3.97 -1.58 14.25
N VAL A 155 -3.87 -0.71 13.24
CA VAL A 155 -2.91 0.39 13.21
C VAL A 155 -3.66 1.66 13.56
N TYR A 156 -3.31 2.28 14.68
CA TYR A 156 -3.89 3.55 15.11
C TYR A 156 -3.28 4.72 14.33
N PRO A 157 -3.91 5.91 14.35
CA PRO A 157 -3.37 7.11 13.70
C PRO A 157 -1.96 7.51 14.16
N ASP A 158 -1.59 7.18 15.40
CA ASP A 158 -0.25 7.38 15.99
C ASP A 158 0.78 6.32 15.55
N GLN A 159 0.43 5.45 14.59
CA GLN A 159 1.23 4.31 14.09
C GLN A 159 1.46 3.21 15.14
N LYS A 160 0.84 3.28 16.32
CA LYS A 160 0.85 2.16 17.26
C LYS A 160 0.07 1.01 16.65
N VAL A 161 0.57 -0.21 16.86
CA VAL A 161 -0.07 -1.42 16.35
C VAL A 161 -0.50 -2.28 17.52
N THR A 162 -1.79 -2.60 17.58
CA THR A 162 -2.32 -3.56 18.55
C THR A 162 -2.99 -4.71 17.80
N THR A 163 -2.76 -5.92 18.31
CA THR A 163 -3.31 -7.15 17.73
C THR A 163 -4.35 -7.76 18.65
N PHE A 164 -5.47 -8.18 18.08
CA PHE A 164 -6.57 -8.83 18.79
C PHE A 164 -6.90 -10.19 18.15
N HIS A 165 -7.33 -11.15 18.97
CA HIS A 165 -7.65 -12.50 18.53
C HIS A 165 -9.14 -12.78 18.67
N PHE A 166 -9.72 -13.43 17.66
CA PHE A 166 -11.15 -13.73 17.59
C PHE A 166 -11.39 -15.15 17.10
N SER A 167 -12.52 -15.72 17.50
CA SER A 167 -13.05 -16.98 16.97
C SER A 167 -13.85 -16.80 15.67
N GLY A 168 -14.16 -15.57 15.26
CA GLY A 168 -14.94 -15.27 14.05
C GLY A 168 -16.36 -15.84 14.04
N SER A 169 -16.89 -16.17 15.22
CA SER A 169 -18.25 -16.70 15.41
C SER A 169 -19.27 -15.56 15.59
N SER A 170 -20.57 -15.87 15.62
CA SER A 170 -21.58 -14.82 15.88
C SER A 170 -21.53 -14.27 17.31
N GLY A 171 -20.98 -15.03 18.26
CA GLY A 171 -20.82 -14.62 19.66
C GLY A 171 -19.52 -13.88 19.94
N ASP A 172 -18.51 -14.05 19.08
CA ASP A 172 -17.20 -13.42 19.15
C ASP A 172 -16.72 -13.17 17.69
N PRO A 173 -17.32 -12.16 17.03
CA PRO A 173 -17.04 -11.85 15.63
C PRO A 173 -15.66 -11.21 15.49
N ILE A 174 -15.11 -11.24 14.28
CA ILE A 174 -13.91 -10.48 13.95
C ILE A 174 -14.25 -8.98 14.03
N VAL A 175 -13.56 -8.21 14.87
CA VAL A 175 -13.84 -6.78 15.08
C VAL A 175 -12.78 -5.91 14.42
N PHE A 176 -13.20 -5.06 13.49
CA PHE A 176 -12.44 -3.95 12.94
C PHE A 176 -12.79 -2.65 13.66
N HIS A 177 -11.81 -1.76 13.87
CA HIS A 177 -12.03 -0.49 14.58
C HIS A 177 -12.05 0.71 13.63
N ASP A 178 -13.14 1.45 13.65
CA ASP A 178 -13.37 2.72 12.96
C ASP A 178 -12.92 3.88 13.85
N PHE A 179 -11.73 4.42 13.62
CA PHE A 179 -11.14 5.46 14.48
C PHE A 179 -11.70 6.85 14.14
N GLY A 180 -12.78 7.23 14.81
CA GLY A 180 -13.36 8.57 14.72
C GLY A 180 -12.66 9.61 15.56
N LEU A 181 -12.34 10.78 14.98
CA LEU A 181 -12.11 12.01 15.75
C LEU A 181 -13.44 12.76 15.90
N ALA A 182 -13.68 13.35 17.08
CA ALA A 182 -14.81 14.25 17.30
C ALA A 182 -14.49 15.68 16.82
N ALA A 183 -15.52 16.50 16.60
CA ALA A 183 -15.33 17.92 16.31
C ALA A 183 -14.75 18.65 17.54
N PRO A 184 -13.85 19.63 17.35
CA PRO A 184 -13.29 20.43 18.44
C PRO A 184 -14.41 21.04 19.32
N GLY A 185 -14.30 20.91 20.65
CA GLY A 185 -15.22 21.53 21.62
C GLY A 185 -16.48 20.73 21.99
N SER A 186 -16.47 19.41 21.78
CA SER A 186 -17.57 18.52 22.19
C SER A 186 -17.48 18.18 23.69
N ASN A 187 -18.42 18.65 24.52
CA ASN A 187 -18.45 18.42 25.99
C ASN A 187 -18.85 16.97 26.41
N GLY A 188 -18.44 15.95 25.67
CA GLY A 188 -18.86 14.56 25.88
C GLY A 188 -17.72 13.57 25.73
N ALA A 189 -16.92 13.44 26.79
CA ALA A 189 -16.08 12.28 27.14
C ALA A 189 -15.52 11.44 25.96
N GLN A 190 -14.50 11.96 25.28
CA GLN A 190 -13.43 11.16 24.67
C GLN A 190 -12.15 12.00 24.70
N CYS A 191 -11.18 11.65 25.55
CA CYS A 191 -9.95 12.42 25.82
C CYS A 191 -10.26 13.89 26.18
N ASP A 192 -10.14 14.22 27.46
CA ASP A 192 -10.93 15.23 28.18
C ASP A 192 -10.75 16.71 27.76
N GLY A 193 -10.03 16.99 26.68
CA GLY A 193 -10.34 18.12 25.81
C GLY A 193 -9.85 19.46 26.31
N ASP A 194 -8.60 19.54 26.76
CA ASP A 194 -7.87 20.79 27.00
C ASP A 194 -6.75 21.07 25.98
N SER A 195 -6.61 20.22 24.96
CA SER A 195 -5.75 20.41 23.77
C SER A 195 -4.24 20.45 24.04
N ASP A 196 -3.76 19.62 24.96
CA ASP A 196 -2.36 19.18 24.96
C ASP A 196 -2.20 17.82 24.24
N ALA A 197 -0.99 17.28 24.23
CA ALA A 197 -0.55 16.21 23.34
C ALA A 197 -0.95 14.78 23.77
N ASP A 198 -1.84 14.59 24.74
CA ASP A 198 -2.16 13.27 25.29
C ASP A 198 -3.52 12.68 24.88
N ASP A 199 -4.31 13.40 24.06
CA ASP A 199 -5.56 12.91 23.47
C ASP A 199 -5.39 11.75 22.46
N HIS A 200 -4.14 11.36 22.22
CA HIS A 200 -3.75 10.26 21.32
C HIS A 200 -3.19 9.02 22.03
N SER A 201 -3.23 8.92 23.36
CA SER A 201 -2.61 7.79 24.07
C SER A 201 -3.61 6.71 24.55
N THR A 202 -3.49 5.50 24.01
CA THR A 202 -4.11 4.30 24.60
C THR A 202 -3.28 3.80 25.80
N GLY A 203 -3.63 4.21 27.03
CA GLY A 203 -3.03 3.74 28.27
C GLY A 203 -3.74 4.22 29.54
N SER A 204 -3.59 3.51 30.68
CA SER A 204 -4.05 4.00 31.98
C SER A 204 -3.15 5.13 32.51
N PRO A 205 -3.70 6.15 33.19
CA PRO A 205 -2.98 7.36 33.61
C PRO A 205 -2.07 7.07 34.80
N SER A 206 -0.75 7.29 34.68
CA SER A 206 0.14 7.65 35.82
C SER A 206 1.65 7.78 35.53
N SER A 207 2.15 7.82 34.30
CA SER A 207 3.60 8.08 34.09
C SER A 207 3.97 9.35 33.32
N ASP A 208 3.04 10.01 32.64
CA ASP A 208 3.37 11.15 31.78
C ASP A 208 2.86 12.50 32.30
N CYS A 209 2.20 12.52 33.47
CA CYS A 209 1.70 13.76 34.07
C CYS A 209 2.75 14.41 34.98
N ALA A 210 3.64 15.22 34.40
CA ALA A 210 4.34 16.27 35.14
C ALA A 210 4.81 17.40 34.23
N PHE A 211 4.00 18.45 34.01
CA PHE A 211 4.17 19.80 34.60
C PHE A 211 3.30 20.86 33.89
N THR A 212 2.71 21.79 34.65
CA THR A 212 2.10 23.05 34.21
C THR A 212 2.72 24.21 35.01
N PRO A 213 2.72 25.49 34.52
CA PRO A 213 1.73 26.06 33.59
C PRO A 213 2.25 26.77 32.32
N GLU A 214 1.33 26.79 31.36
CA GLU A 214 1.44 27.12 29.93
C GLU A 214 1.18 28.60 29.60
N SER A 215 2.22 29.42 29.67
CA SER A 215 2.14 30.78 29.10
C SER A 215 3.43 31.24 28.41
N ALA A 216 4.35 30.31 28.11
CA ALA A 216 5.72 30.65 27.67
C ALA A 216 6.18 30.04 26.33
N GLU A 217 5.38 29.22 25.63
CA GLU A 217 5.86 28.50 24.43
C GLU A 217 5.53 29.24 23.11
N SER A 218 5.61 30.58 23.12
CA SER A 218 5.85 31.33 21.88
C SER A 218 7.35 31.44 21.67
N SER A 219 7.85 30.77 20.62
CA SER A 219 9.17 30.94 19.98
C SER A 219 10.39 30.28 20.65
N ALA A 220 11.32 29.86 19.75
CA ALA A 220 12.68 29.32 19.94
C ALA A 220 12.75 27.77 19.98
N CYS A 221 13.42 27.02 19.10
CA CYS A 221 14.42 27.31 18.06
C CYS A 221 14.57 26.08 17.13
N GLN A 222 14.86 26.33 15.84
CA GLN A 222 15.79 25.52 15.03
C GLN A 222 17.13 26.29 14.97
N PRO A 223 18.31 25.72 14.57
CA PRO A 223 18.70 24.33 14.27
C PRO A 223 20.05 23.84 14.92
N PHE A 224 20.44 22.56 14.68
CA PHE A 224 21.68 21.75 15.02
C PHE A 224 23.07 22.48 15.12
N PRO A 225 24.20 21.95 15.72
CA PRO A 225 24.63 20.52 15.90
C PRO A 225 25.43 20.11 17.20
N TRP A 226 25.56 18.78 17.45
CA TRP A 226 26.47 18.02 18.35
C TRP A 226 26.23 17.90 19.89
N SER A 227 25.98 16.64 20.29
CA SER A 227 26.33 15.92 21.54
C SER A 227 25.97 16.50 22.93
N CYS A 228 25.06 15.83 23.63
CA CYS A 228 25.08 15.72 25.09
C CYS A 228 25.49 14.31 25.50
N THR A 229 26.67 14.21 26.10
CA THR A 229 27.34 13.02 26.63
C THR A 229 26.54 12.40 27.78
N MET A 230 26.29 11.09 27.74
CA MET A 230 25.83 10.36 28.94
C MET A 230 26.94 10.36 29.99
N GLY A 231 26.67 11.01 31.12
CA GLY A 231 27.52 10.98 32.30
C GLY A 231 27.55 9.59 32.92
N SER A 232 28.77 9.07 33.10
CA SER A 232 29.10 7.86 33.83
C SER A 232 28.71 7.99 35.32
N GLY A 233 27.81 7.12 35.77
CA GLY A 233 27.59 6.82 37.19
C GLY A 233 27.72 5.32 37.39
N GLY A 234 28.80 4.90 38.06
CA GLY A 234 29.09 3.50 38.31
C GLY A 234 28.04 2.83 39.21
N ALA A 235 27.62 1.64 38.81
CA ALA A 235 26.97 0.67 39.69
C ALA A 235 27.89 -0.55 39.76
N GLY A 236 28.29 -0.90 40.98
CA GLY A 236 29.08 -2.11 41.25
C GLY A 236 28.38 -3.35 40.71
N SER A 237 29.17 -4.29 40.23
CA SER A 237 28.71 -5.56 39.68
C SER A 237 27.83 -6.31 40.69
N PRO A 238 26.55 -6.61 40.37
CA PRO A 238 25.80 -7.60 41.14
C PRO A 238 26.41 -9.00 40.88
N PRO A 239 26.33 -9.93 41.87
CA PRO A 239 26.77 -11.30 41.66
C PRO A 239 25.96 -11.96 40.53
N PRO A 240 26.52 -12.96 39.81
CA PRO A 240 25.88 -13.52 38.63
C PRO A 240 24.53 -14.15 39.00
N PRO A 241 23.44 -13.85 38.27
CA PRO A 241 22.16 -14.54 38.47
C PRO A 241 22.31 -16.03 38.14
N PRO A 242 21.50 -16.92 38.76
CA PRO A 242 21.49 -18.33 38.44
C PRO A 242 21.15 -18.54 36.96
N ALA A 243 21.77 -19.54 36.33
CA ALA A 243 21.75 -19.78 34.89
C ALA A 243 20.32 -19.83 34.31
N THR A 244 19.87 -18.70 33.76
CA THR A 244 18.67 -18.59 32.95
C THR A 244 19.03 -18.84 31.50
N ARG A 245 18.42 -19.86 30.89
CA ARG A 245 18.53 -20.10 29.45
C ARG A 245 17.90 -18.92 28.70
N ARG A 246 18.62 -18.33 27.75
CA ARG A 246 18.17 -17.19 26.93
C ARG A 246 18.56 -17.34 25.47
N LEU A 247 17.93 -16.58 24.59
CA LEU A 247 18.37 -16.42 23.20
C LEU A 247 19.18 -15.12 23.06
N THR A 248 20.09 -15.10 22.09
CA THR A 248 20.73 -13.87 21.59
C THR A 248 20.60 -13.83 20.07
N VAL A 249 20.35 -12.65 19.51
CA VAL A 249 20.18 -12.44 18.08
C VAL A 249 21.35 -11.61 17.57
N GLY A 250 22.16 -12.21 16.70
CA GLY A 250 23.25 -11.54 15.98
C GLY A 250 22.76 -11.06 14.63
N VAL A 251 22.68 -9.74 14.48
CA VAL A 251 22.32 -9.05 13.23
C VAL A 251 23.47 -8.16 12.77
N PRO A 252 23.66 -7.95 11.46
CA PRO A 252 24.48 -6.85 10.96
C PRO A 252 23.93 -5.50 11.43
N ALA A 253 24.80 -4.52 11.65
CA ALA A 253 24.36 -3.17 12.04
C ALA A 253 23.54 -2.47 10.94
N THR A 254 23.80 -2.79 9.68
CA THR A 254 23.09 -2.25 8.53
C THR A 254 22.86 -3.35 7.50
N VAL A 255 21.66 -3.37 6.91
CA VAL A 255 21.24 -4.33 5.88
C VAL A 255 20.52 -3.57 4.76
N GLY A 256 20.50 -4.15 3.56
CA GLY A 256 19.68 -3.65 2.45
C GLY A 256 18.22 -4.07 2.59
N ALA A 257 17.28 -3.26 2.11
CA ALA A 257 15.90 -3.70 1.96
C ALA A 257 15.79 -4.68 0.78
N PHE A 258 14.77 -5.53 0.78
CA PHE A 258 14.43 -6.51 -0.27
C PHE A 258 15.50 -7.58 -0.52
N ALA A 259 16.61 -7.58 0.23
CA ALA A 259 17.66 -8.58 0.17
C ALA A 259 17.57 -9.58 1.34
N ALA A 260 17.59 -10.87 1.00
CA ALA A 260 17.66 -11.93 1.99
C ALA A 260 18.95 -11.81 2.82
N THR A 261 18.79 -11.52 4.11
CA THR A 261 19.88 -11.24 5.03
C THR A 261 20.04 -12.37 6.05
N PRO A 262 21.23 -12.98 6.15
CA PRO A 262 21.49 -14.01 7.15
C PRO A 262 21.61 -13.39 8.56
N VAL A 263 20.85 -13.91 9.51
CA VAL A 263 20.85 -13.51 10.93
C VAL A 263 21.06 -14.75 11.80
N THR A 264 21.84 -14.61 12.86
CA THR A 264 22.22 -15.76 13.71
C THR A 264 21.48 -15.71 15.04
N VAL A 265 20.74 -16.77 15.38
CA VAL A 265 20.16 -16.92 16.73
C VAL A 265 20.98 -17.95 17.49
N THR A 266 21.42 -17.57 18.68
CA THR A 266 22.19 -18.43 19.59
C THR A 266 21.42 -18.66 20.87
N ALA A 267 21.20 -19.93 21.23
CA ALA A 267 20.70 -20.33 22.54
C ALA A 267 21.85 -20.39 23.53
N MET A 268 21.68 -19.73 24.67
CA MET A 268 22.66 -19.60 25.73
C MET A 268 22.15 -20.24 27.03
N ASN A 269 23.04 -20.90 27.77
CA ASN A 269 22.83 -21.32 29.14
C ASN A 269 23.86 -20.60 30.03
N GLY A 270 23.42 -19.54 30.73
CA GLY A 270 24.36 -18.62 31.39
C GLY A 270 25.10 -17.78 30.36
N THR A 271 26.43 -17.92 30.26
CA THR A 271 27.28 -17.21 29.29
C THR A 271 27.77 -18.09 28.14
N ALA A 272 27.53 -19.39 28.21
CA ALA A 272 27.95 -20.35 27.19
C ALA A 272 26.79 -20.71 26.26
N VAL A 273 27.11 -21.09 25.03
CA VAL A 273 26.14 -21.67 24.09
C VAL A 273 25.55 -22.95 24.71
N ASP A 274 24.25 -23.14 24.54
CA ASP A 274 23.51 -24.33 24.98
C ASP A 274 23.38 -25.34 23.83
N PRO A 275 24.30 -26.31 23.69
CA PRO A 275 24.26 -27.27 22.59
C PRO A 275 23.10 -28.26 22.68
N THR A 276 22.39 -28.26 23.81
CA THR A 276 21.24 -29.15 24.07
C THR A 276 19.90 -28.45 23.84
N TYR A 277 19.90 -27.21 23.36
CA TYR A 277 18.68 -26.47 23.12
C TYR A 277 17.89 -27.08 21.95
N THR A 278 16.66 -27.50 22.22
CA THR A 278 15.72 -28.05 21.24
C THR A 278 14.38 -27.29 21.24
N GLY A 279 14.38 -26.05 21.71
CA GLY A 279 13.19 -25.22 21.78
C GLY A 279 12.74 -24.73 20.39
N THR A 280 11.47 -24.36 20.29
CA THR A 280 10.94 -23.73 19.07
C THR A 280 11.06 -22.21 19.19
N VAL A 281 11.75 -21.60 18.23
CA VAL A 281 11.99 -20.16 18.13
C VAL A 281 11.11 -19.56 17.04
N THR A 282 10.61 -18.36 17.29
CA THR A 282 9.86 -17.54 16.32
C THR A 282 10.53 -16.18 16.25
N LEU A 283 10.72 -15.66 15.04
CA LEU A 283 11.25 -14.33 14.81
C LEU A 283 10.09 -13.33 14.64
N THR A 284 10.29 -12.12 15.15
CA THR A 284 9.40 -10.97 14.98
C THR A 284 10.28 -9.72 14.80
N ASP A 285 9.87 -8.77 13.99
CA ASP A 285 10.49 -7.46 13.93
C ASP A 285 9.55 -6.37 14.50
N SER A 286 10.07 -5.15 14.65
CA SER A 286 9.39 -4.06 15.36
C SER A 286 8.77 -2.98 14.47
N GLY A 287 8.77 -3.12 13.14
CA GLY A 287 8.42 -1.95 12.31
C GLY A 287 8.18 -2.19 10.82
N ASP A 288 8.33 -3.41 10.34
CA ASP A 288 8.17 -3.79 8.94
C ASP A 288 7.08 -4.88 8.79
N PRO A 289 5.82 -4.49 8.52
CA PRO A 289 4.70 -5.42 8.44
C PRO A 289 4.77 -6.35 7.22
N LEU A 290 5.66 -6.06 6.28
CA LEU A 290 5.88 -6.84 5.07
C LEU A 290 7.17 -7.65 5.14
N ALA A 291 7.88 -7.64 6.27
CA ALA A 291 9.09 -8.44 6.45
C ALA A 291 8.81 -9.93 6.25
N GLU A 292 9.61 -10.57 5.41
CA GLU A 292 9.58 -12.01 5.24
C GLU A 292 10.46 -12.66 6.29
N LEU A 293 9.81 -13.06 7.39
CA LEU A 293 10.44 -13.82 8.45
C LEU A 293 10.18 -15.31 8.24
N PRO A 294 11.17 -16.18 8.54
CA PRO A 294 11.01 -17.62 8.39
C PRO A 294 9.98 -18.17 9.37
N PRO A 295 9.36 -19.32 9.04
CA PRO A 295 8.44 -19.99 9.95
C PRO A 295 9.12 -20.38 11.26
N ALA A 296 8.33 -20.60 12.31
CA ALA A 296 8.86 -21.04 13.60
C ALA A 296 9.73 -22.30 13.45
N TYR A 297 10.95 -22.25 14.00
CA TYR A 297 11.95 -23.29 13.83
C TYR A 297 12.24 -23.99 15.16
N THR A 298 12.17 -25.32 15.15
CA THR A 298 12.56 -26.15 16.30
C THR A 298 14.03 -26.52 16.18
N PHE A 299 14.84 -26.04 17.13
CA PHE A 299 16.26 -26.39 17.17
C PHE A 299 16.45 -27.91 17.31
N THR A 300 17.46 -28.39 16.62
CA THR A 300 17.87 -29.79 16.56
C THR A 300 19.24 -29.96 17.21
N SER A 301 19.63 -31.21 17.49
CA SER A 301 20.97 -31.50 18.02
C SER A 301 22.10 -31.13 17.04
N THR A 302 21.80 -31.02 15.73
CA THR A 302 22.75 -30.57 14.71
C THR A 302 23.05 -29.08 14.79
N ASP A 303 22.13 -28.26 15.31
CA ASP A 303 22.32 -26.82 15.46
C ASP A 303 23.35 -26.48 16.56
N LYS A 304 23.59 -27.38 17.52
CA LYS A 304 24.50 -27.17 18.65
C LYS A 304 24.27 -25.81 19.35
N GLY A 305 23.01 -25.38 19.42
CA GLY A 305 22.60 -24.12 20.04
C GLY A 305 22.76 -22.88 19.16
N VAL A 306 23.12 -23.00 17.88
CA VAL A 306 23.25 -21.87 16.93
C VAL A 306 22.54 -22.19 15.62
N HIS A 307 21.67 -21.30 15.15
CA HIS A 307 20.98 -21.46 13.87
C HIS A 307 21.02 -20.14 13.07
N VAL A 308 21.18 -20.25 11.75
CA VAL A 308 21.16 -19.10 10.83
C VAL A 308 19.82 -19.06 10.12
N PHE A 309 19.15 -17.92 10.24
CA PHE A 309 17.89 -17.62 9.57
C PHE A 309 18.16 -16.64 8.43
N ASN A 310 17.38 -16.72 7.36
CA ASN A 310 17.34 -15.67 6.35
C ASN A 310 16.08 -14.84 6.58
N VAL A 311 16.24 -13.53 6.69
CA VAL A 311 15.13 -12.57 6.83
C VAL A 311 15.21 -11.55 5.70
N THR A 312 14.08 -11.07 5.21
CA THR A 312 14.02 -10.00 4.21
C THR A 312 13.16 -8.88 4.76
N PHE A 313 13.70 -7.65 4.79
CA PHE A 313 12.95 -6.46 5.18
C PHE A 313 12.44 -5.75 3.93
N ARG A 314 11.21 -5.28 3.92
CA ARG A 314 10.57 -4.50 2.85
C ARG A 314 10.46 -3.01 3.21
N LYS A 315 10.81 -2.63 4.45
CA LYS A 315 10.82 -1.23 4.91
C LYS A 315 12.21 -0.78 5.32
N THR A 316 12.56 0.45 4.97
CA THR A 316 13.83 1.07 5.38
C THR A 316 13.68 1.81 6.71
N GLY A 317 14.74 1.88 7.50
CA GLY A 317 14.77 2.56 8.79
C GLY A 317 15.26 1.67 9.92
N ALA A 318 15.08 2.14 11.16
CA ALA A 318 15.49 1.40 12.35
C ALA A 318 14.51 0.24 12.62
N VAL A 319 15.05 -0.98 12.73
CA VAL A 319 14.29 -2.20 12.99
C VAL A 319 14.94 -2.95 14.15
N THR A 320 14.13 -3.55 15.03
CA THR A 320 14.62 -4.48 16.06
C THR A 320 14.13 -5.88 15.74
N LEU A 321 15.04 -6.76 15.34
CA LEU A 321 14.72 -8.18 15.15
C LEU A 321 14.78 -8.89 16.49
N SER A 322 13.70 -9.60 16.83
CA SER A 322 13.53 -10.33 18.09
C SER A 322 13.29 -11.80 17.84
N ALA A 323 13.88 -12.65 18.67
CA ALA A 323 13.68 -14.09 18.70
C ALA A 323 13.01 -14.47 20.02
N SER A 324 11.87 -15.16 19.93
CA SER A 324 11.07 -15.59 21.09
C SER A 324 10.88 -17.10 21.09
N VAL A 325 10.75 -17.68 22.29
CA VAL A 325 10.49 -19.12 22.45
C VAL A 325 8.99 -19.38 22.52
N LYS A 326 8.48 -20.29 21.67
CA LYS A 326 7.06 -20.65 21.66
C LYS A 326 6.60 -21.16 23.03
N GLY A 327 5.56 -20.53 23.59
CA GLY A 327 4.93 -20.93 24.86
C GLY A 327 5.61 -20.42 26.14
N ARG A 328 6.52 -19.44 26.05
CA ARG A 328 7.10 -18.76 27.23
C ARG A 328 6.89 -17.26 27.17
N SER A 329 6.39 -16.66 28.25
CA SER A 329 6.28 -15.22 28.44
C SER A 329 7.46 -14.70 29.28
N ASN A 330 8.18 -13.73 28.71
CA ASN A 330 9.24 -12.87 29.27
C ASN A 330 10.55 -13.55 29.75
N GLY A 331 11.71 -13.03 29.28
CA GLY A 331 13.07 -13.39 29.73
C GLY A 331 13.79 -14.51 28.98
N SER A 332 13.14 -15.22 28.05
CA SER A 332 13.76 -16.28 27.23
C SER A 332 14.17 -15.85 25.82
N GLY A 333 13.73 -14.67 25.39
CA GLY A 333 13.98 -14.13 24.05
C GLY A 333 15.26 -13.30 23.98
N GLY A 334 15.71 -13.03 22.76
CA GLY A 334 16.83 -12.14 22.47
C GLY A 334 16.44 -11.19 21.35
N SER A 335 17.05 -10.00 21.30
CA SER A 335 16.83 -9.04 20.23
C SER A 335 18.13 -8.37 19.82
N GLY A 336 18.16 -7.85 18.59
CA GLY A 336 19.26 -7.07 18.04
C GLY A 336 18.73 -5.91 17.20
N PRO A 337 19.17 -4.67 17.45
CA PRO A 337 18.83 -3.53 16.60
C PRO A 337 19.62 -3.60 15.28
N LEU A 338 19.00 -3.17 14.19
CA LEU A 338 19.63 -2.99 12.88
C LEU A 338 19.00 -1.79 12.15
N THR A 339 19.71 -1.26 11.16
CA THR A 339 19.16 -0.24 10.25
C THR A 339 19.03 -0.84 8.86
N VAL A 340 17.83 -0.82 8.29
CA VAL A 340 17.58 -1.16 6.90
C VAL A 340 17.83 0.10 6.07
N GLY A 341 18.87 0.11 5.26
CA GLY A 341 19.26 1.26 4.45
C GLY A 341 18.60 1.27 3.07
N ASN A 342 18.58 2.45 2.44
CA ASN A 342 18.26 2.56 1.03
C ASN A 342 19.42 2.01 0.19
N ASP A 343 19.09 1.17 -0.78
CA ASP A 343 20.00 0.59 -1.74
C ASP A 343 19.38 0.51 -3.14
N ASP A 344 20.09 -0.12 -4.08
CA ASP A 344 19.58 -0.32 -5.44
C ASP A 344 18.28 -1.15 -5.46
N ALA A 345 18.07 -2.05 -4.50
CA ALA A 345 16.87 -2.88 -4.45
C ALA A 345 15.66 -2.07 -3.94
N SER A 346 15.82 -1.26 -2.88
CA SER A 346 14.77 -0.35 -2.43
C SER A 346 14.40 0.67 -3.50
N PHE A 347 15.40 1.21 -4.20
CA PHE A 347 15.19 2.14 -5.31
C PHE A 347 14.36 1.52 -6.44
N VAL A 348 14.70 0.30 -6.84
CA VAL A 348 13.96 -0.42 -7.89
C VAL A 348 12.53 -0.72 -7.44
N GLU A 349 12.33 -1.12 -6.18
CA GLU A 349 10.99 -1.33 -5.65
C GLU A 349 10.15 -0.06 -5.70
N ASP A 350 10.75 1.08 -5.36
CA ASP A 350 10.08 2.37 -5.44
C ASP A 350 9.62 2.68 -6.87
N LEU A 351 10.41 2.33 -7.88
CA LEU A 351 10.02 2.47 -9.29
C LEU A 351 8.82 1.57 -9.64
N TYR A 352 8.81 0.32 -9.18
CA TYR A 352 7.65 -0.58 -9.35
C TYR A 352 6.40 0.03 -8.71
N HIS A 353 6.52 0.49 -7.47
CA HIS A 353 5.39 1.02 -6.73
C HIS A 353 4.86 2.33 -7.33
N ASP A 354 5.72 3.33 -7.49
CA ASP A 354 5.26 4.68 -7.85
C ASP A 354 4.88 4.78 -9.34
N ILE A 355 5.64 4.14 -10.22
CA ILE A 355 5.42 4.21 -11.67
C ILE A 355 4.40 3.15 -12.11
N LEU A 356 4.55 1.91 -11.66
CA LEU A 356 3.72 0.79 -12.13
C LEU A 356 2.53 0.48 -11.21
N GLY A 357 2.51 1.00 -9.97
CA GLY A 357 1.40 0.81 -9.04
C GLY A 357 1.35 -0.60 -8.43
N ARG A 358 2.47 -1.32 -8.42
CA ARG A 358 2.58 -2.67 -7.86
C ARG A 358 3.94 -2.88 -7.20
N LEU A 359 4.06 -3.93 -6.39
CA LEU A 359 5.36 -4.39 -5.91
C LEU A 359 6.07 -5.22 -7.00
N GLY A 360 7.40 -5.18 -7.01
CA GLY A 360 8.24 -6.00 -7.86
C GLY A 360 8.32 -7.43 -7.31
N ALA A 361 8.33 -8.43 -8.18
CA ALA A 361 8.70 -9.77 -7.73
C ALA A 361 10.20 -9.79 -7.37
N ASP A 362 10.62 -10.59 -6.38
CA ASP A 362 12.03 -10.62 -5.92
C ASP A 362 13.05 -10.80 -7.05
N ALA A 363 12.72 -11.63 -8.05
CA ALA A 363 13.56 -11.85 -9.22
C ALA A 363 13.65 -10.62 -10.14
N GLU A 364 12.56 -9.85 -10.26
CA GLU A 364 12.51 -8.60 -11.03
C GLU A 364 13.35 -7.51 -10.35
N VAL A 365 13.21 -7.37 -9.02
CA VAL A 365 13.98 -6.42 -8.21
C VAL A 365 15.47 -6.75 -8.27
N ALA A 366 15.82 -8.03 -8.05
CA ALA A 366 17.19 -8.50 -8.10
C ALA A 366 17.84 -8.30 -9.49
N TYR A 367 17.06 -8.43 -10.57
CA TYR A 367 17.56 -8.18 -11.92
C TYR A 367 17.99 -6.72 -12.09
N TRP A 368 17.12 -5.76 -11.78
CA TRP A 368 17.43 -4.34 -11.96
C TRP A 368 18.46 -3.82 -10.97
N ALA A 369 18.41 -4.26 -9.71
CA ALA A 369 19.46 -3.97 -8.74
C ALA A 369 20.81 -4.51 -9.23
N GLY A 370 20.80 -5.69 -9.85
CA GLY A 370 21.96 -6.23 -10.56
C GLY A 370 22.46 -5.32 -11.68
N GLN A 371 21.58 -4.74 -12.52
CA GLN A 371 22.00 -3.80 -13.57
C GLN A 371 22.68 -2.55 -13.00
N LEU A 372 22.08 -1.97 -11.95
CA LEU A 372 22.64 -0.81 -11.25
C LEU A 372 24.04 -1.12 -10.66
N ALA A 373 24.19 -2.29 -10.04
CA ALA A 373 25.46 -2.76 -9.51
C ALA A 373 26.53 -2.98 -10.61
N HIS A 374 26.13 -3.29 -11.84
CA HIS A 374 27.02 -3.38 -13.01
C HIS A 374 27.30 -2.03 -13.68
N GLY A 375 26.81 -0.92 -13.11
CA GLY A 375 27.08 0.44 -13.57
C GLY A 375 26.03 1.01 -14.52
N GLU A 376 24.88 0.36 -14.68
CA GLU A 376 23.75 0.97 -15.38
C GLU A 376 23.31 2.24 -14.62
N PRO A 377 23.14 3.39 -15.29
CA PRO A 377 22.74 4.60 -14.60
C PRO A 377 21.27 4.52 -14.17
N ARG A 378 20.98 5.00 -12.95
CA ARG A 378 19.59 5.12 -12.43
C ARG A 378 18.64 5.82 -13.38
N GLN A 379 19.13 6.79 -14.15
CA GLN A 379 18.34 7.48 -15.17
C GLN A 379 17.86 6.54 -16.29
N ALA A 380 18.69 5.58 -16.73
CA ALA A 380 18.29 4.62 -17.75
C ALA A 380 17.27 3.61 -17.20
N VAL A 381 17.46 3.16 -15.96
CA VAL A 381 16.50 2.28 -15.28
C VAL A 381 15.16 3.02 -15.08
N ALA A 382 15.16 4.22 -14.52
CA ALA A 382 13.95 5.03 -14.36
C ALA A 382 13.24 5.28 -15.70
N ALA A 383 13.98 5.62 -16.76
CA ALA A 383 13.42 5.81 -18.09
C ALA A 383 12.79 4.53 -18.66
N PHE A 384 13.37 3.36 -18.38
CA PHE A 384 12.79 2.08 -18.80
C PHE A 384 11.42 1.86 -18.17
N PHE A 385 11.27 2.14 -16.87
CA PHE A 385 9.99 2.02 -16.17
C PHE A 385 8.98 3.03 -16.71
N SER A 386 9.38 4.31 -16.82
CA SER A 386 8.53 5.41 -17.27
C SER A 386 8.07 5.29 -18.72
N THR A 387 8.74 4.47 -19.55
CA THR A 387 8.38 4.25 -20.97
C THR A 387 7.93 2.82 -21.26
N SER A 388 7.62 2.05 -20.22
CA SER A 388 7.17 0.66 -20.36
C SER A 388 5.74 0.56 -20.89
N GLN A 389 5.42 -0.55 -21.57
CA GLN A 389 4.03 -0.83 -21.96
C GLN A 389 3.08 -0.94 -20.75
N GLU A 390 3.62 -1.30 -19.59
CA GLU A 390 2.86 -1.43 -18.35
C GLU A 390 2.38 -0.07 -17.84
N VAL A 391 3.28 0.93 -17.74
CA VAL A 391 2.87 2.29 -17.32
C VAL A 391 1.95 2.94 -18.36
N TYR A 392 2.21 2.75 -19.66
CA TYR A 392 1.30 3.26 -20.69
C TYR A 392 -0.08 2.64 -20.59
N GLY A 393 -0.16 1.34 -20.34
CA GLY A 393 -1.44 0.67 -20.12
C GLY A 393 -2.18 1.21 -18.89
N ARG A 394 -1.46 1.42 -17.79
CA ARG A 394 -2.01 1.97 -16.55
C ARG A 394 -2.54 3.39 -16.75
N ASN A 395 -1.78 4.27 -17.40
CA ASN A 395 -2.19 5.65 -17.67
C ASN A 395 -3.45 5.67 -18.54
N VAL A 396 -3.46 4.87 -19.61
CA VAL A 396 -4.63 4.70 -20.48
C VAL A 396 -5.85 4.26 -19.68
N ASP A 397 -5.72 3.22 -18.84
CA ASP A 397 -6.83 2.71 -18.04
C ASP A 397 -7.34 3.77 -17.03
N ALA A 398 -6.43 4.55 -16.43
CA ALA A 398 -6.75 5.62 -15.51
C ALA A 398 -7.50 6.77 -16.21
N ASP A 399 -7.06 7.21 -17.39
CA ASP A 399 -7.69 8.32 -18.11
C ASP A 399 -9.05 7.96 -18.68
N TYR A 400 -9.21 6.72 -19.15
CA TYR A 400 -10.51 6.20 -19.55
C TYR A 400 -11.50 6.22 -18.38
N GLN A 401 -11.07 5.74 -17.21
CA GLN A 401 -11.90 5.75 -16.02
C GLN A 401 -12.21 7.18 -15.56
N LYS A 402 -11.22 8.07 -15.59
CA LYS A 402 -11.34 9.46 -15.13
C LYS A 402 -12.25 10.30 -16.02
N LEU A 403 -12.12 10.19 -17.34
CA LEU A 403 -12.80 11.07 -18.29
C LEU A 403 -14.14 10.51 -18.76
N ILE A 404 -14.24 9.20 -19.00
CA ILE A 404 -15.45 8.60 -19.59
C ILE A 404 -16.10 7.52 -18.74
N GLY A 405 -15.57 7.25 -17.54
CA GLY A 405 -16.23 6.46 -16.50
C GLY A 405 -16.27 4.96 -16.76
N HIS A 406 -15.53 4.46 -17.75
CA HIS A 406 -15.43 3.03 -18.04
C HIS A 406 -14.03 2.66 -18.51
N ALA A 407 -13.66 1.38 -18.35
CA ALA A 407 -12.38 0.86 -18.83
C ALA A 407 -12.26 0.94 -20.36
N ALA A 408 -11.02 1.09 -20.85
CA ALA A 408 -10.72 0.96 -22.26
C ALA A 408 -11.06 -0.45 -22.77
N ASP A 409 -11.69 -0.53 -23.94
CA ASP A 409 -11.81 -1.83 -24.61
C ASP A 409 -10.41 -2.33 -25.06
N PRO A 410 -10.22 -3.64 -25.27
CA PRO A 410 -8.90 -4.18 -25.60
C PRO A 410 -8.26 -3.56 -26.84
N GLY A 411 -9.06 -3.17 -27.85
CA GLY A 411 -8.56 -2.55 -29.08
C GLY A 411 -8.16 -1.09 -28.86
N GLY A 412 -9.02 -0.32 -28.18
CA GLY A 412 -8.71 1.07 -27.79
C GLY A 412 -7.47 1.16 -26.91
N ARG A 413 -7.37 0.29 -25.90
CA ARG A 413 -6.19 0.21 -25.02
C ARG A 413 -4.91 -0.08 -25.81
N ALA A 414 -4.94 -1.09 -26.67
CA ALA A 414 -3.77 -1.47 -27.48
C ALA A 414 -3.34 -0.35 -28.44
N TYR A 415 -4.29 0.37 -29.03
CA TYR A 415 -4.00 1.53 -29.87
C TYR A 415 -3.25 2.62 -29.10
N TRP A 416 -3.77 3.04 -27.93
CA TRP A 416 -3.16 4.12 -27.17
C TRP A 416 -1.80 3.74 -26.57
N VAL A 417 -1.65 2.52 -26.07
CA VAL A 417 -0.35 2.00 -25.63
C VAL A 417 0.68 2.02 -26.77
N SER A 418 0.28 1.63 -27.98
CA SER A 418 1.16 1.72 -29.15
C SER A 418 1.45 3.16 -29.57
N ALA A 419 0.49 4.07 -29.43
CA ALA A 419 0.66 5.48 -29.77
C ALA A 419 1.66 6.15 -28.83
N LEU A 420 1.50 5.95 -27.51
CA LEU A 420 2.41 6.47 -26.48
C LEU A 420 3.83 5.88 -26.62
N GLY A 421 3.93 4.56 -26.81
CA GLY A 421 5.20 3.88 -27.10
C GLY A 421 5.86 4.32 -28.41
N GLY A 422 5.08 4.85 -29.36
CA GLY A 422 5.57 5.40 -30.63
C GLY A 422 6.02 6.86 -30.57
N GLY A 423 6.00 7.50 -29.40
CA GLY A 423 6.34 8.93 -29.26
C GLY A 423 5.13 9.86 -29.21
N GLY A 424 3.92 9.32 -29.05
CA GLY A 424 2.71 10.11 -28.80
C GLY A 424 2.77 10.84 -27.46
N TYR A 425 1.86 11.79 -27.30
CA TYR A 425 1.70 12.61 -26.10
C TYR A 425 0.43 12.18 -25.36
N ASP A 426 0.46 12.18 -24.03
CA ASP A 426 -0.69 11.86 -23.19
C ASP A 426 -1.84 12.85 -23.43
N GLU A 427 -1.54 14.11 -23.71
CA GLU A 427 -2.51 15.14 -24.05
C GLU A 427 -3.34 14.79 -25.30
N GLN A 428 -2.83 13.95 -26.22
CA GLN A 428 -3.60 13.48 -27.37
C GLN A 428 -4.68 12.48 -26.95
N LEU A 429 -4.37 11.61 -25.99
CA LEU A 429 -5.33 10.70 -25.37
C LEU A 429 -6.39 11.49 -24.60
N LEU A 430 -5.96 12.41 -23.73
CA LEU A 430 -6.86 13.27 -22.95
C LEU A 430 -7.79 14.09 -23.85
N ALA A 431 -7.26 14.69 -24.92
CA ALA A 431 -8.07 15.43 -25.89
C ALA A 431 -9.06 14.53 -26.65
N SER A 432 -8.64 13.31 -27.00
CA SER A 432 -9.51 12.34 -27.67
C SER A 432 -10.67 11.89 -26.79
N LEU A 433 -10.40 11.61 -25.50
CA LEU A 433 -11.41 11.17 -24.54
C LEU A 433 -12.33 12.33 -24.12
N GLY A 434 -11.76 13.48 -23.79
CA GLY A 434 -12.49 14.70 -23.45
C GLY A 434 -13.38 15.19 -24.58
N GLY A 435 -12.98 15.01 -25.84
CA GLY A 435 -13.78 15.39 -27.00
C GLY A 435 -15.00 14.51 -27.29
N THR A 436 -15.18 13.38 -26.59
CA THR A 436 -16.23 12.42 -26.90
C THR A 436 -17.64 12.91 -26.56
N SER A 437 -18.65 12.35 -27.21
CA SER A 437 -20.05 12.56 -26.82
C SER A 437 -20.36 12.00 -25.43
N VAL A 438 -19.65 10.94 -25.01
CA VAL A 438 -19.78 10.35 -23.67
C VAL A 438 -19.32 11.33 -22.61
N TYR A 439 -18.13 11.93 -22.77
CA TYR A 439 -17.62 12.98 -21.89
C TYR A 439 -18.59 14.18 -21.82
N TYR A 440 -19.03 14.66 -23.00
CA TYR A 440 -19.95 15.80 -23.09
C TYR A 440 -21.28 15.56 -22.37
N ALA A 441 -21.87 14.36 -22.52
CA ALA A 441 -23.14 14.02 -21.89
C ALA A 441 -22.97 13.74 -20.39
N GLY A 442 -21.95 12.97 -20.02
CA GLY A 442 -21.71 12.53 -18.64
C GLY A 442 -21.16 13.65 -17.77
N HIS A 443 -19.92 14.08 -18.04
CA HIS A 443 -19.23 15.10 -17.25
C HIS A 443 -19.73 16.51 -17.57
N GLY A 444 -20.03 16.79 -18.84
CA GLY A 444 -20.49 18.10 -19.31
C GLY A 444 -21.99 18.37 -19.16
N GLY A 445 -22.78 17.40 -18.70
CA GLY A 445 -24.23 17.54 -18.54
C GLY A 445 -24.98 17.83 -19.86
N GLY A 446 -24.38 17.52 -21.00
CA GLY A 446 -24.97 17.74 -22.33
C GLY A 446 -25.02 19.21 -22.77
N THR A 447 -24.21 20.10 -22.18
CA THR A 447 -24.18 21.53 -22.52
C THR A 447 -22.75 22.02 -22.76
N ASP A 448 -22.58 23.03 -23.61
CA ASP A 448 -21.25 23.60 -23.89
C ASP A 448 -20.63 24.24 -22.64
N LYS A 449 -21.46 24.91 -21.83
CA LYS A 449 -21.02 25.46 -20.55
C LYS A 449 -20.55 24.37 -19.59
N GLY A 450 -21.32 23.30 -19.43
CA GLY A 450 -20.97 22.20 -18.55
C GLY A 450 -19.73 21.46 -19.05
N PHE A 451 -19.61 21.27 -20.37
CA PHE A 451 -18.45 20.67 -21.02
C PHE A 451 -17.15 21.42 -20.73
N ILE A 452 -17.11 22.74 -20.92
CA ILE A 452 -15.93 23.58 -20.58
C ILE A 452 -15.63 23.50 -19.09
N THR A 453 -16.67 23.59 -18.24
CA THR A 453 -16.50 23.52 -16.78
C THR A 453 -15.90 22.18 -16.35
N ALA A 454 -16.33 21.09 -16.95
CA ALA A 454 -15.81 19.76 -16.69
C ALA A 454 -14.35 19.61 -17.16
N LEU A 455 -13.99 20.10 -18.35
CA LEU A 455 -12.62 20.03 -18.85
C LEU A 455 -11.64 20.75 -17.91
N TYR A 456 -12.00 21.94 -17.45
CA TYR A 456 -11.18 22.70 -16.49
C TYR A 456 -11.02 21.95 -15.17
N ARG A 457 -12.10 21.35 -14.65
CA ARG A 457 -12.05 20.59 -13.41
C ARG A 457 -11.18 19.33 -13.55
N ASP A 458 -11.41 18.56 -14.60
CA ASP A 458 -10.82 17.23 -14.74
C ASP A 458 -9.35 17.31 -15.22
N LEU A 459 -8.99 18.31 -16.02
CA LEU A 459 -7.62 18.50 -16.53
C LEU A 459 -6.82 19.51 -15.70
N LEU A 460 -7.43 20.63 -15.29
CA LEU A 460 -6.70 21.72 -14.62
C LEU A 460 -6.93 21.77 -13.10
N GLY A 461 -7.79 20.91 -12.56
CA GLY A 461 -8.09 20.86 -11.13
C GLY A 461 -8.87 22.07 -10.59
N ARG A 462 -9.48 22.90 -11.46
CA ARG A 462 -10.20 24.11 -11.05
C ARG A 462 -11.43 24.40 -11.88
N THR A 463 -12.22 25.40 -11.48
CA THR A 463 -13.33 25.91 -12.29
C THR A 463 -12.87 27.06 -13.21
N PRO A 464 -13.46 27.20 -14.41
CA PRO A 464 -13.18 28.34 -15.27
C PRO A 464 -13.76 29.62 -14.66
N THR A 465 -13.04 30.72 -14.79
CA THR A 465 -13.58 32.04 -14.49
C THR A 465 -14.70 32.41 -15.47
N ALA A 466 -15.54 33.37 -15.09
CA ALA A 466 -16.61 33.86 -15.97
C ALA A 466 -16.06 34.42 -17.30
N ALA A 467 -14.89 35.04 -17.28
CA ALA A 467 -14.24 35.57 -18.49
C ALA A 467 -13.78 34.46 -19.44
N GLU A 468 -13.12 33.43 -18.92
CA GLU A 468 -12.69 32.26 -19.70
C GLU A 468 -13.89 31.53 -20.31
N LEU A 469 -14.92 31.28 -19.50
CA LEU A 469 -16.14 30.63 -19.97
C LEU A 469 -16.85 31.44 -21.07
N ASN A 470 -16.95 32.76 -20.90
CA ASN A 470 -17.52 33.64 -21.92
C ASN A 470 -16.66 33.66 -23.19
N GLY A 471 -15.33 33.60 -23.06
CA GLY A 471 -14.41 33.51 -24.19
C GLY A 471 -14.65 32.26 -25.05
N TRP A 472 -14.82 31.11 -24.41
CA TRP A 472 -15.15 29.85 -25.11
C TRP A 472 -16.50 29.91 -25.84
N LEU A 473 -17.51 30.54 -25.22
CA LEU A 473 -18.88 30.57 -25.75
C LEU A 473 -19.14 31.73 -26.74
N ALA A 474 -18.22 32.68 -26.88
CA ALA A 474 -18.37 33.83 -27.75
C ALA A 474 -18.50 33.46 -29.25
N GLY A 475 -17.95 32.30 -29.64
CA GLY A 475 -18.01 31.79 -31.01
C GLY A 475 -19.32 31.10 -31.40
N GLY A 476 -20.29 30.98 -30.49
CA GLY A 476 -21.50 30.18 -30.68
C GLY A 476 -21.32 28.73 -30.21
N PRO A 477 -22.22 27.80 -30.63
CA PRO A 477 -22.19 26.42 -30.17
C PRO A 477 -20.87 25.70 -30.51
N ILE A 478 -20.36 24.90 -29.58
CA ILE A 478 -19.15 24.10 -29.77
C ILE A 478 -19.44 22.97 -30.75
N THR A 479 -18.92 23.08 -31.97
CA THR A 479 -19.09 22.09 -33.04
C THR A 479 -17.93 21.08 -33.09
N ASP A 480 -16.74 21.45 -32.63
CA ASP A 480 -15.57 20.58 -32.51
C ASP A 480 -15.07 20.52 -31.05
N ARG A 481 -15.55 19.51 -30.32
CA ARG A 481 -15.19 19.29 -28.91
C ARG A 481 -13.77 18.79 -28.75
N ALA A 482 -13.25 18.03 -29.72
CA ALA A 482 -11.89 17.52 -29.68
C ALA A 482 -10.88 18.65 -29.85
N ALA A 483 -11.17 19.66 -30.67
CA ALA A 483 -10.35 20.87 -30.75
C ALA A 483 -10.30 21.63 -29.42
N VAL A 484 -11.43 21.80 -28.75
CA VAL A 484 -11.48 22.46 -27.42
C VAL A 484 -10.71 21.66 -26.38
N ALA A 485 -10.96 20.34 -26.29
CA ALA A 485 -10.25 19.47 -25.34
C ALA A 485 -8.74 19.49 -25.60
N ARG A 486 -8.31 19.54 -26.87
CA ARG A 486 -6.89 19.67 -27.23
C ARG A 486 -6.27 20.98 -26.74
N VAL A 487 -6.97 22.11 -26.85
CA VAL A 487 -6.44 23.39 -26.36
C VAL A 487 -6.25 23.36 -24.84
N VAL A 488 -7.18 22.74 -24.10
CA VAL A 488 -7.05 22.60 -22.65
C VAL A 488 -5.95 21.62 -22.26
N ALA A 489 -5.90 20.44 -22.90
CA ALA A 489 -4.90 19.41 -22.60
C ALA A 489 -3.46 19.88 -22.91
N PHE A 490 -3.23 20.57 -24.02
CA PHE A 490 -1.90 21.10 -24.37
C PHE A 490 -1.61 22.47 -23.76
N SER A 491 -2.42 22.93 -22.81
CA SER A 491 -2.21 24.24 -22.20
C SER A 491 -1.04 24.21 -21.22
N HIS A 492 -0.29 25.31 -21.14
CA HIS A 492 0.75 25.49 -20.13
C HIS A 492 0.23 25.24 -18.70
N GLU A 493 -1.03 25.60 -18.46
CA GLU A 493 -1.68 25.37 -17.19
C GLU A 493 -1.90 23.88 -16.88
N HIS A 494 -2.26 23.08 -17.89
CA HIS A 494 -2.32 21.63 -17.73
C HIS A 494 -0.94 21.07 -17.41
N HIS A 495 0.09 21.49 -18.14
CA HIS A 495 1.46 21.05 -17.88
C HIS A 495 1.97 21.44 -16.48
N LEU A 496 1.49 22.55 -15.90
CA LEU A 496 1.76 22.91 -14.51
C LEU A 496 1.06 21.98 -13.50
N ALA A 497 -0.08 21.38 -13.87
CA ALA A 497 -0.90 20.51 -13.03
C ALA A 497 -0.50 19.02 -13.12
N VAL A 498 0.08 18.57 -14.24
CA VAL A 498 0.40 17.14 -14.52
C VAL A 498 1.59 16.63 -13.72
N LEU A 499 2.51 17.51 -13.36
CA LEU A 499 3.67 17.09 -12.57
C LEU A 499 3.35 17.16 -11.08
N TYR A 500 3.66 16.07 -10.39
CA TYR A 500 4.03 15.94 -8.96
C TYR A 500 3.16 14.95 -8.18
N LEU A 501 3.79 13.79 -7.94
CA LEU A 501 3.44 12.71 -7.02
C LEU A 501 3.25 13.21 -5.58
N GLY A 502 2.11 13.83 -5.29
CA GLY A 502 1.66 14.09 -3.92
C GLY A 502 2.53 15.05 -3.10
N ARG A 503 3.31 15.92 -3.74
CA ARG A 503 4.01 17.03 -3.07
C ARG A 503 3.59 18.37 -3.68
N PRO A 504 3.34 19.42 -2.89
CA PRO A 504 3.26 20.78 -3.42
C PRO A 504 4.64 21.11 -4.02
N ALA A 505 4.68 21.32 -5.34
CA ALA A 505 5.90 21.73 -6.01
C ALA A 505 6.41 23.03 -5.40
N GLU A 506 7.71 23.14 -5.14
CA GLU A 506 8.32 24.47 -5.10
C GLU A 506 8.02 25.14 -6.45
N THR A 507 7.43 26.34 -6.42
CA THR A 507 6.82 27.01 -7.58
C THR A 507 7.77 27.14 -8.78
N ALA A 508 9.09 27.13 -8.56
CA ALA A 508 10.10 27.16 -9.61
C ALA A 508 10.22 25.84 -10.41
N GLY A 509 10.03 24.68 -9.76
CA GLY A 509 10.14 23.37 -10.41
C GLY A 509 9.00 23.09 -11.38
N ALA A 510 7.77 23.40 -10.96
CA ALA A 510 6.59 23.29 -11.82
C ALA A 510 6.71 24.14 -13.09
N GLY A 511 7.16 25.40 -12.95
CA GLY A 511 7.35 26.29 -14.10
C GLY A 511 8.41 25.80 -15.10
N TYR A 512 9.51 25.22 -14.62
CA TYR A 512 10.54 24.63 -15.48
C TYR A 512 9.96 23.51 -16.33
N TRP A 513 9.29 22.54 -15.70
CA TRP A 513 8.77 21.38 -16.42
C TRP A 513 7.58 21.71 -17.32
N ALA A 514 6.70 22.61 -16.92
CA ALA A 514 5.66 23.10 -17.81
C ALA A 514 6.24 23.71 -19.08
N THR A 515 7.34 24.47 -18.95
CA THR A 515 8.08 25.01 -20.11
C THR A 515 8.69 23.90 -20.97
N GLN A 516 9.18 22.80 -20.36
CA GLN A 516 9.70 21.65 -21.11
C GLN A 516 8.59 20.93 -21.89
N LEU A 517 7.43 20.72 -21.27
CA LEU A 517 6.25 20.11 -21.91
C LEU A 517 5.71 20.99 -23.04
N ASP A 518 5.68 22.32 -22.86
CA ASP A 518 5.34 23.27 -23.94
C ASP A 518 6.27 23.18 -25.15
N GLN A 519 7.53 22.79 -24.93
CA GLN A 519 8.53 22.58 -25.98
C GLN A 519 8.46 21.17 -26.60
N GLY A 520 7.45 20.37 -26.23
CA GLY A 520 7.21 19.03 -26.76
C GLY A 520 8.01 17.94 -26.06
N THR A 521 8.54 18.20 -24.86
CA THR A 521 9.00 17.12 -23.96
C THR A 521 7.78 16.30 -23.55
N ARG A 522 7.95 14.98 -23.36
CA ARG A 522 6.88 14.11 -22.88
C ARG A 522 6.94 13.93 -21.37
N ASP A 523 5.81 13.64 -20.74
CA ASP A 523 5.68 13.46 -19.29
C ASP A 523 6.64 12.42 -18.73
N GLU A 524 6.89 11.34 -19.47
CA GLU A 524 7.75 10.24 -19.00
C GLU A 524 9.20 10.68 -18.80
N VAL A 525 9.64 11.72 -19.52
CA VAL A 525 10.97 12.32 -19.34
C VAL A 525 11.04 13.06 -18.01
N GLY A 526 9.96 13.77 -17.65
CA GLY A 526 9.79 14.40 -16.34
C GLY A 526 9.85 13.36 -15.24
N VAL A 527 8.97 12.35 -15.30
CA VAL A 527 8.89 11.26 -14.34
C VAL A 527 10.26 10.60 -14.15
N ALA A 528 10.91 10.17 -15.24
CA ALA A 528 12.22 9.52 -15.18
C ALA A 528 13.32 10.41 -14.57
N THR A 529 13.23 11.74 -14.76
CA THR A 529 14.20 12.68 -14.18
C THR A 529 14.01 12.80 -12.66
N PHE A 530 12.77 12.86 -12.17
CA PHE A 530 12.52 12.88 -10.73
C PHE A 530 12.89 11.56 -10.07
N THR A 531 12.43 10.46 -10.66
CA THR A 531 12.60 9.13 -10.09
C THR A 531 14.02 8.60 -10.23
N SER A 532 14.93 9.31 -10.92
CA SER A 532 16.38 9.00 -10.93
C SER A 532 17.22 9.89 -10.01
N SER A 533 16.60 10.84 -9.30
CA SER A 533 17.30 11.80 -8.43
C SER A 533 17.90 11.15 -7.18
N ASN A 534 18.86 11.84 -6.55
CA ASN A 534 19.41 11.44 -5.24
C ASN A 534 18.36 11.52 -4.13
N GLU A 535 17.42 12.47 -4.23
CA GLU A 535 16.32 12.60 -3.28
C GLU A 535 15.40 11.39 -3.35
N TYR A 536 15.03 10.98 -4.56
CA TYR A 536 14.17 9.81 -4.76
C TYR A 536 14.84 8.54 -4.25
N TYR A 537 16.11 8.31 -4.57
CA TYR A 537 16.86 7.15 -4.04
C TYR A 537 17.08 7.19 -2.52
N GLY A 538 17.14 8.40 -1.94
CA GLY A 538 17.30 8.60 -0.51
C GLY A 538 16.00 8.57 0.27
N LYS A 539 14.84 8.44 -0.39
CA LYS A 539 13.55 8.44 0.29
C LYS A 539 13.39 7.16 1.12
N PRO A 540 12.81 7.23 2.33
CA PRO A 540 12.46 6.01 3.05
C PRO A 540 11.37 5.24 2.31
N VAL A 541 11.53 3.92 2.24
CA VAL A 541 10.48 2.98 1.84
C VAL A 541 9.47 2.85 2.98
N THR A 542 8.19 3.08 2.70
CA THR A 542 7.11 3.14 3.71
C THR A 542 5.85 2.35 3.36
N TYR A 543 5.91 1.43 2.40
CA TYR A 543 4.76 0.67 1.89
C TYR A 543 4.04 -0.17 2.94
#